data_AF-A0A370DN35-F1
#
_entry.id   AF-A0A370DN35-F1
#
_cell.length_a   1.000
_cell.length_b   1.000
_cell.length_c   1.000
_cell.angle_alpha   90.00
_cell.angle_beta   90.00
_cell.angle_gamma   90.00
#
_symmetry.space_group_name_H-M   'P 1'
#
loop_
_entity.id
_entity.type
_entity.pdbx_description
1 polymer ?
#
loop_
_entity_poly.entity_id
_entity_poly.type
_entity_poly.pdbx_seq_one_letter_code
_entity_poly.pdbx_strand_id
1 'polypeptide(L)'
;MRYLILLISLFATLPVYAGQNDFDKICSYFEQLDNVITQKKMTKQQGANFITGYVNKELKESSAARQAWEVIVYAVPEERYDIYKDTADEILKYSWKCEAMKKHISKTGD
;
A
#
# COMPACT_ATOMS: atom_id res chain seq x y z
N MET A 1 2.96 -58.60 -16.63
CA MET A 1 3.37 -57.18 -16.61
C MET A 1 2.30 -56.40 -15.86
N ARG A 2 2.64 -55.80 -14.71
CA ARG A 2 1.71 -54.95 -13.95
C ARG A 2 2.04 -53.49 -14.28
N TYR A 3 1.11 -52.80 -14.94
CA TYR A 3 1.23 -51.36 -15.20
C TYR A 3 0.87 -50.60 -13.91
N LEU A 4 1.86 -49.94 -13.31
CA LEU A 4 1.66 -49.03 -12.18
C LEU A 4 1.24 -47.67 -12.77
N ILE A 5 -0.04 -47.31 -12.66
CA ILE A 5 -0.56 -46.03 -13.14
C ILE A 5 -0.23 -44.96 -12.08
N LEU A 6 0.73 -44.09 -12.38
CA LEU A 6 1.05 -42.89 -11.60
C LEU A 6 -0.04 -41.84 -11.82
N LEU A 7 -0.94 -41.69 -10.84
CA LEU A 7 -1.86 -40.56 -10.74
C LEU A 7 -1.07 -39.30 -10.37
N ILE A 8 -0.65 -38.53 -11.38
CA ILE A 8 -0.10 -37.19 -11.18
C ILE A 8 -1.28 -36.26 -10.91
N SER A 9 -1.54 -36.00 -9.63
CA SER A 9 -2.48 -34.98 -9.16
C SER A 9 -1.94 -33.60 -9.55
N LEU A 10 -2.45 -33.05 -10.66
CA LEU A 10 -2.18 -31.68 -11.07
C LEU A 10 -2.94 -30.73 -10.11
N PHE A 11 -2.31 -30.39 -8.98
CA PHE A 11 -2.81 -29.30 -8.14
C PHE A 11 -2.53 -27.99 -8.87
N ALA A 12 -3.47 -27.56 -9.69
CA ALA A 12 -3.52 -26.20 -10.19
C ALA A 12 -3.76 -25.27 -9.00
N THR A 13 -2.69 -24.72 -8.43
CA THR A 13 -2.77 -23.62 -7.48
C THR A 13 -3.29 -22.41 -8.25
N LEU A 14 -4.60 -22.18 -8.19
CA LEU A 14 -5.16 -20.91 -8.65
C LEU A 14 -4.60 -19.81 -7.75
N PRO A 15 -4.03 -18.72 -8.30
CA PRO A 15 -3.66 -17.59 -7.47
C PRO A 15 -4.93 -17.07 -6.82
N VAL A 16 -5.00 -17.17 -5.49
CA VAL A 16 -6.01 -16.48 -4.71
C VAL A 16 -5.77 -15.00 -4.96
N TYR A 17 -6.59 -14.40 -5.82
CA TYR A 17 -6.63 -12.96 -6.01
C TYR A 17 -7.25 -12.39 -4.73
N ALA A 18 -6.43 -12.26 -3.68
CA ALA A 18 -6.81 -11.54 -2.48
C ALA A 18 -7.16 -10.13 -2.94
N GLY A 19 -8.43 -9.76 -2.79
CA GLY A 19 -8.89 -8.42 -3.18
C GLY A 19 -7.98 -7.38 -2.55
N GLN A 20 -7.49 -6.44 -3.37
CA GLN A 20 -6.57 -5.39 -2.93
C GLN A 20 -7.19 -4.62 -1.77
N ASN A 21 -6.58 -4.71 -0.58
CA ASN A 21 -7.08 -4.03 0.61
C ASN A 21 -6.78 -2.52 0.52
N ASP A 22 -7.37 -1.72 1.40
CA ASP A 22 -7.23 -0.26 1.30
C ASP A 22 -5.79 0.24 1.62
N PHE A 23 -4.99 -0.50 2.39
CA PHE A 23 -3.56 -0.20 2.57
C PHE A 23 -2.79 -0.41 1.27
N ASP A 24 -3.09 -1.50 0.54
CA ASP A 24 -2.48 -1.77 -0.77
C ASP A 24 -2.90 -0.72 -1.81
N LYS A 25 -4.11 -0.16 -1.71
CA LYS A 25 -4.51 0.97 -2.57
C LYS A 25 -3.68 2.21 -2.29
N ILE A 26 -3.44 2.55 -1.02
CA ILE A 26 -2.56 3.68 -0.66
C ILE A 26 -1.15 3.44 -1.16
N CYS A 27 -0.62 2.21 -1.05
CA CYS A 27 0.66 1.87 -1.65
C CYS A 27 0.69 2.16 -3.16
N SER A 28 -0.36 1.75 -3.89
CA SER A 28 -0.46 2.01 -5.32
C SER A 28 -0.52 3.51 -5.67
N TYR A 29 -1.04 4.36 -4.78
CA TYR A 29 -0.99 5.81 -4.98
C TYR A 29 0.43 6.35 -4.84
N PHE A 30 1.22 5.79 -3.93
CA PHE A 30 2.65 6.09 -3.83
C PHE A 30 3.46 5.58 -5.03
N GLU A 31 3.10 4.43 -5.61
CA GLU A 31 3.71 3.95 -6.86
C GLU A 31 3.38 4.88 -8.03
N GLN A 32 2.14 5.35 -8.13
CA GLN A 32 1.74 6.36 -9.10
C GLN A 32 2.51 7.68 -8.88
N LEU A 33 2.66 8.10 -7.62
CA LEU A 33 3.44 9.27 -7.26
C LEU A 33 4.92 9.12 -7.66
N ASP A 34 5.55 7.96 -7.48
CA ASP A 34 6.94 7.72 -7.90
C ASP A 34 7.11 7.93 -9.41
N ASN A 35 6.15 7.43 -10.19
CA ASN A 35 6.12 7.61 -11.64
C ASN A 35 5.94 9.09 -12.04
N VAL A 36 5.11 9.84 -11.31
CA VAL A 36 4.87 11.27 -11.58
C VAL A 36 6.05 12.14 -11.13
N ILE A 37 6.63 11.91 -9.95
CA ILE A 37 7.80 12.65 -9.44
C ILE A 37 8.99 12.49 -10.39
N THR A 38 9.19 11.29 -10.91
CA THR A 38 10.27 11.01 -11.87
C THR A 38 10.11 11.83 -13.16
N GLN A 39 8.88 12.22 -13.51
CA GLN A 39 8.56 12.97 -14.73
C GLN A 39 8.33 14.47 -14.50
N LYS A 40 7.91 14.87 -13.30
CA LYS A 40 7.55 16.24 -12.94
C LYS A 40 8.11 16.53 -11.54
N LYS A 41 8.94 17.58 -11.41
CA LYS A 41 9.45 18.04 -10.11
C LYS A 41 8.30 18.57 -9.24
N MET A 42 7.66 17.68 -8.48
CA MET A 42 6.62 18.03 -7.52
C MET A 42 7.24 18.52 -6.20
N THR A 43 6.61 19.51 -5.57
CA THR A 43 6.94 19.91 -4.19
C THR A 43 6.40 18.90 -3.18
N LYS A 44 6.88 18.96 -1.92
CA LYS A 44 6.37 18.10 -0.85
C LYS A 44 4.85 18.22 -0.67
N GLN A 45 4.33 19.44 -0.72
CA GLN A 45 2.91 19.73 -0.61
C GLN A 45 2.10 19.17 -1.78
N GLN A 46 2.64 19.24 -3.00
CA GLN A 46 1.99 18.65 -4.16
C GLN A 46 1.92 17.12 -4.05
N GLY A 47 2.96 16.47 -3.52
CA GLY A 47 2.93 15.04 -3.23
C GLY A 47 1.88 14.67 -2.18
N ALA A 48 1.79 15.46 -1.10
CA ALA A 48 0.79 15.29 -0.04
C ALA A 48 -0.64 15.40 -0.58
N ASN A 49 -0.90 16.44 -1.38
CA ASN A 49 -2.20 16.69 -2.00
C ASN A 49 -2.57 15.61 -3.01
N PHE A 50 -1.59 15.07 -3.74
CA PHE A 50 -1.80 13.95 -4.65
C PHE A 50 -2.32 12.74 -3.89
N ILE A 51 -1.60 12.27 -2.87
CA ILE A 51 -2.02 11.09 -2.10
C ILE A 51 -3.36 11.33 -1.40
N THR A 52 -3.51 12.47 -0.72
CA THR A 52 -4.75 12.81 0.01
C THR A 52 -5.96 12.91 -0.93
N GLY A 53 -5.77 13.42 -2.15
CA GLY A 53 -6.83 13.47 -3.15
C GLY A 53 -7.34 12.08 -3.54
N TYR A 54 -6.46 11.11 -3.75
CA TYR A 54 -6.84 9.72 -4.02
C TYR A 54 -7.48 9.07 -2.79
N VAL A 55 -6.89 9.24 -1.60
CA VAL A 55 -7.43 8.68 -0.35
C VAL A 55 -8.88 9.13 -0.12
N ASN A 56 -9.16 10.44 -0.23
CA ASN A 56 -10.49 10.97 0.02
C ASN A 56 -11.51 10.57 -1.05
N LYS A 57 -11.06 10.39 -2.30
CA LYS A 57 -11.93 10.03 -3.43
C LYS A 57 -12.27 8.55 -3.46
N GLU A 58 -11.31 7.69 -3.14
CA GLU A 58 -11.38 6.25 -3.41
C GLU A 58 -11.61 5.42 -2.13
N LEU A 59 -11.32 5.96 -0.94
CA LEU A 59 -11.49 5.28 0.33
C LEU A 59 -12.63 5.87 1.17
N LYS A 60 -13.44 4.97 1.74
CA LYS A 60 -14.48 5.33 2.71
C LYS A 60 -13.84 5.91 3.97
N GLU A 61 -14.54 6.83 4.65
CA GLU A 61 -14.13 7.38 5.95
C GLU A 61 -13.93 6.30 7.03
N SER A 62 -14.71 5.22 6.95
CA SER A 62 -14.57 4.07 7.85
C SER A 62 -13.39 3.16 7.52
N SER A 63 -12.63 3.44 6.44
CA SER A 63 -11.44 2.66 6.10
C SER A 63 -10.34 2.93 7.12
N ALA A 64 -9.83 1.86 7.75
CA ALA A 64 -8.73 2.00 8.68
C ALA A 64 -7.44 2.51 8.00
N ALA A 65 -7.24 2.18 6.72
CA ALA A 65 -6.11 2.69 5.95
C ALA A 65 -6.20 4.21 5.73
N ARG A 66 -7.42 4.74 5.53
CA ARG A 66 -7.67 6.19 5.46
C ARG A 66 -7.47 6.86 6.81
N GLN A 67 -8.02 6.31 7.88
CA GLN A 67 -7.84 6.87 9.23
C GLN A 67 -6.36 6.89 9.63
N ALA A 68 -5.62 5.82 9.33
CA ALA A 68 -4.17 5.78 9.52
C ALA A 68 -3.46 6.87 8.72
N TRP A 69 -3.85 7.08 7.45
CA TRP A 69 -3.31 8.18 6.63
C TRP A 69 -3.56 9.56 7.25
N GLU A 70 -4.80 9.82 7.66
CA GLU A 70 -5.20 11.10 8.27
C GLU A 70 -4.46 11.40 9.58
N VAL A 71 -4.02 10.38 10.32
CA VAL A 71 -3.19 10.53 11.51
C VAL A 71 -1.74 10.80 11.16
N ILE A 72 -1.12 10.00 10.28
CA ILE A 72 0.31 10.09 10.03
C ILE A 72 0.74 11.34 9.27
N VAL A 73 -0.17 12.00 8.52
CA VAL A 73 0.18 13.23 7.79
C VAL A 73 0.63 14.36 8.74
N TYR A 74 0.29 14.28 10.03
CA TYR A 74 0.74 15.21 11.07
C TYR A 74 1.88 14.69 11.94
N ALA A 75 2.31 13.44 11.76
CA ALA A 75 3.43 12.85 12.49
C ALA A 75 4.78 13.36 11.96
N VAL A 76 5.86 13.10 12.70
CA VAL A 76 7.24 13.40 12.29
C VAL A 76 7.52 12.69 10.96
N PRO A 77 7.99 13.38 9.89
CA PRO A 77 8.10 12.83 8.54
C PRO A 77 8.83 11.48 8.44
N GLU A 78 9.90 11.33 9.22
CA GLU A 78 10.73 10.13 9.26
C GLU A 78 10.04 8.94 9.95
N GLU A 79 9.07 9.19 10.84
CA GLU A 79 8.33 8.17 11.58
C GLU A 79 7.07 7.69 10.83
N ARG A 80 6.60 8.46 9.83
CA ARG A 80 5.31 8.21 9.14
C ARG A 80 5.21 6.80 8.56
N TYR A 81 6.31 6.29 7.97
CA TYR A 81 6.31 4.94 7.38
C TYR A 81 6.08 3.88 8.45
N ASP A 82 6.86 3.92 9.53
CA ASP A 82 6.82 2.91 10.57
C ASP A 82 5.47 2.92 11.30
N ILE A 83 4.94 4.10 11.63
CA ILE A 83 3.60 4.24 12.26
C ILE A 83 2.51 3.64 11.35
N TYR A 84 2.55 3.94 10.04
CA TYR A 84 1.56 3.42 9.11
C TYR A 84 1.69 1.91 8.92
N LYS A 85 2.92 1.42 8.79
CA LYS A 85 3.24 0.01 8.61
C LYS A 85 2.82 -0.79 9.84
N ASP A 86 3.05 -0.28 11.05
CA ASP A 86 2.63 -0.94 12.29
C ASP A 86 1.10 -1.03 12.38
N THR A 87 0.40 0.03 11.96
CA THR A 87 -1.07 0.01 11.86
C THR A 87 -1.56 -1.01 10.83
N ALA A 88 -0.90 -1.09 9.67
CA ALA A 88 -1.23 -2.05 8.63
C ALA A 88 -0.98 -3.49 9.11
N ASP A 89 0.17 -3.77 9.73
CA ASP A 89 0.51 -5.08 10.27
C ASP A 89 -0.51 -5.54 11.31
N GLU A 90 -0.90 -4.64 12.22
CA GLU A 90 -1.87 -4.93 13.28
C GLU A 90 -3.26 -5.23 12.71
N ILE A 91 -3.69 -4.55 11.66
CA ILE A 91 -5.03 -4.72 11.08
C ILE A 91 -5.09 -5.90 10.13
N LEU A 92 -4.06 -6.07 9.30
CA LEU A 92 -4.00 -7.10 8.27
C LEU A 92 -3.53 -8.46 8.82
N LYS A 93 -2.94 -8.48 10.02
CA LYS A 93 -2.39 -9.66 10.68
C LYS A 93 -1.27 -10.34 9.87
N TYR A 94 -0.57 -9.58 9.04
CA TYR A 94 0.64 -9.98 8.33
C TYR A 94 1.60 -8.80 8.18
N SER A 95 2.87 -9.07 7.90
CA SER A 95 3.86 -8.01 7.69
C SER A 95 3.65 -7.29 6.36
N TRP A 96 3.04 -6.12 6.41
CA TRP A 96 2.77 -5.27 5.26
C TRP A 96 4.01 -4.45 4.91
N LYS A 97 4.23 -4.25 3.61
CA LYS A 97 5.39 -3.51 3.09
C LYS A 97 4.98 -2.73 1.86
N CYS A 98 5.46 -1.50 1.76
CA CYS A 98 5.32 -0.67 0.57
C CYS A 98 6.59 0.16 0.35
N GLU A 99 7.44 -0.28 -0.58
CA GLU A 99 8.70 0.40 -0.87
C GLU A 99 8.49 1.79 -1.46
N ALA A 100 7.46 1.97 -2.30
CA ALA A 100 7.12 3.27 -2.85
C ALA A 100 6.73 4.27 -1.75
N MET A 101 5.92 3.84 -0.78
CA MET A 101 5.56 4.66 0.38
C MET A 101 6.80 4.98 1.22
N LYS A 102 7.59 3.97 1.58
CA LYS A 102 8.83 4.15 2.36
C LYS A 102 9.78 5.19 1.74
N LYS A 103 9.91 5.19 0.41
CA LYS A 103 10.78 6.11 -0.35
C LYS A 103 10.33 7.57 -0.32
N HIS A 104 9.02 7.82 -0.19
CA HIS A 104 8.42 9.13 -0.47
C HIS A 104 7.66 9.74 0.69
N ILE A 105 7.23 8.96 1.67
CA ILE A 105 6.31 9.44 2.71
C ILE A 105 6.89 10.56 3.57
N SER A 106 8.20 10.55 3.84
CA SER A 106 8.90 11.65 4.54
C SER A 106 8.98 12.94 3.71
N LYS A 107 8.59 12.87 2.45
CA LYS A 107 8.51 14.00 1.50
C LYS A 107 7.07 14.39 1.18
N THR A 108 6.08 13.76 1.82
CA THR A 108 4.66 14.09 1.65
C THR A 108 4.07 14.54 2.98
N GLY A 109 3.42 15.69 3.02
CA GLY A 109 2.82 16.31 4.21
C GLY A 109 3.55 17.60 4.58
N ASP A 110 2.91 18.42 5.43
CA ASP A 110 3.53 19.60 6.03
C ASP A 110 4.56 19.21 7.12
#